data_AF-A0A6B3FQG0-F1
#
_entry.id   AF-A0A6B3FQG0-F1
#
_cell.length_a   1.000
_cell.length_b   1.000
_cell.length_c   1.000
_cell.angle_alpha   90.00
_cell.angle_beta   90.00
_cell.angle_gamma   90.00
#
_symmetry.space_group_name_H-M   'P 1'
#
loop_
_entity.id
_entity.type
_entity.pdbx_description
1 polymer ?
#
loop_
_entity_poly.entity_id
_entity_poly.type
_entity_poly.pdbx_seq_one_letter_code
_entity_poly.pdbx_strand_id
1 'polypeptide(L)'
;DALPDSLVQALPVRAAFALLLDTQAAGRTTSVLEERIDAAADLAIRLSAAYRPGDPWPAEVRNLLAYVLLARGRWAEALHQFNLIGLHATSFPWSSVSEDALGRFLDARDGARLQVASLTPLRDRAGHGRPRGHYA
;
A
#
# COMPACT_ATOMS: atom_id res chain seq x y z
N ASP A 1 24.66 4.43 -10.25
CA ASP A 1 23.76 3.99 -9.16
C ASP A 1 23.78 4.97 -8.01
N ALA A 2 22.62 5.23 -7.41
CA ALA A 2 22.51 6.01 -6.17
C ALA A 2 22.94 5.15 -4.97
N LEU A 3 23.38 5.79 -3.88
CA LEU A 3 23.68 5.11 -2.63
C LEU A 3 22.47 4.28 -2.14
N PRO A 4 22.70 3.10 -1.53
CA PRO A 4 21.66 2.37 -0.82
C PRO A 4 20.90 3.30 0.13
N ASP A 5 19.58 3.16 0.19
CA ASP A 5 18.68 3.94 1.07
C ASP A 5 18.57 5.44 0.79
N SER A 6 19.17 5.94 -0.30
CA SER A 6 18.96 7.32 -0.74
C SER A 6 17.49 7.56 -1.13
N LEU A 7 16.92 8.69 -0.71
CA LEU A 7 15.58 9.14 -1.15
C LEU A 7 15.49 9.35 -2.67
N VAL A 8 16.61 9.45 -3.37
CA VAL A 8 16.65 9.43 -4.85
C VAL A 8 16.06 8.13 -5.40
N GLN A 9 16.15 7.02 -4.66
CA GLN A 9 15.50 5.76 -5.02
C GLN A 9 13.96 5.80 -4.94
N ALA A 10 13.37 6.84 -4.32
CA ALA A 10 11.92 7.04 -4.31
C ALA A 10 11.40 7.84 -5.53
N LEU A 11 12.27 8.35 -6.40
CA LEU A 11 11.84 9.06 -7.62
C LEU A 11 10.94 8.22 -8.53
N PRO A 12 11.19 6.91 -8.76
CA PRO A 12 10.30 6.08 -9.55
C PRO A 12 8.88 5.99 -9.00
N VAL A 13 8.70 5.86 -7.67
CA VAL A 13 7.35 5.79 -7.08
C VAL A 13 6.63 7.15 -7.14
N ARG A 14 7.38 8.26 -7.04
CA ARG A 14 6.83 9.60 -7.27
C ARG A 14 6.35 9.79 -8.71
N ALA A 15 7.11 9.29 -9.69
CA ALA A 15 6.71 9.31 -11.09
C ALA A 15 5.47 8.42 -11.34
N ALA A 16 5.43 7.23 -10.73
CA ALA A 16 4.26 6.35 -10.80
C ALA A 16 3.00 7.02 -10.24
N PHE A 17 3.11 7.71 -9.11
CA PHE A 17 2.01 8.50 -8.54
C PHE A 17 1.52 9.59 -9.51
N ALA A 18 2.43 10.36 -10.09
CA ALA A 18 2.07 11.42 -11.04
C ALA A 18 1.34 10.87 -12.28
N LEU A 19 1.77 9.72 -12.79
CA LEU A 19 1.11 9.03 -13.90
C LEU A 19 -0.30 8.54 -13.55
N LEU A 20 -0.51 8.05 -12.32
CA LEU A 20 -1.83 7.60 -11.86
C LEU A 20 -2.83 8.75 -11.66
N LEU A 21 -2.34 9.95 -11.30
CA LEU A 21 -3.19 11.15 -11.24
C LEU A 21 -3.53 11.72 -12.62
N ASP A 22 -2.72 11.42 -13.64
CA ASP A 22 -2.99 11.85 -15.00
C ASP A 22 -4.15 11.03 -15.60
N THR A 23 -5.37 11.56 -15.48
CA THR A 23 -6.60 10.95 -15.99
C THR A 23 -6.61 10.76 -17.50
N GLN A 24 -5.77 11.51 -18.25
CA GLN A 24 -5.58 11.34 -19.69
C GLN A 24 -4.58 10.22 -20.01
N ALA A 25 -3.71 9.85 -19.06
CA ALA A 25 -2.80 8.71 -19.17
C ALA A 25 -3.47 7.39 -18.77
N ALA A 26 -4.42 7.42 -17.82
CA ALA A 26 -5.11 6.23 -17.32
C ALA A 26 -5.77 5.38 -18.44
N GLY A 27 -6.35 6.02 -19.47
CA GLY A 27 -6.93 5.33 -20.63
C GLY A 27 -5.92 4.79 -21.67
N ARG A 28 -4.63 5.06 -21.48
CA ARG A 28 -3.52 4.65 -22.36
C ARG A 28 -2.48 3.79 -21.66
N THR A 29 -2.77 3.34 -20.44
CA THR A 29 -1.84 2.54 -19.65
C THR A 29 -1.59 1.21 -20.35
N THR A 30 -0.38 1.03 -20.87
CA THR A 30 0.05 -0.23 -21.49
C THR A 30 0.52 -1.19 -20.42
N SER A 31 0.50 -2.50 -20.70
CA SER A 31 1.04 -3.52 -19.77
C SER A 31 2.49 -3.24 -19.35
N VAL A 32 3.32 -2.69 -20.26
CA VAL A 32 4.68 -2.24 -19.93
C VAL A 32 4.69 -1.11 -18.90
N LEU A 33 3.73 -0.18 -18.98
CA LEU A 33 3.65 0.92 -18.01
C LEU A 33 3.20 0.41 -16.63
N GLU A 34 2.26 -0.53 -16.61
CA GLU A 34 1.82 -1.21 -15.38
C GLU A 34 2.98 -1.94 -14.69
N GLU A 35 3.75 -2.73 -15.43
CA GLU A 35 4.94 -3.41 -14.93
C GLU A 35 5.97 -2.44 -14.35
N ARG A 36 6.15 -1.26 -14.97
CA ARG A 36 7.05 -0.22 -14.45
C ARG A 36 6.53 0.41 -13.17
N ILE A 37 5.21 0.59 -13.04
CA ILE A 37 4.60 1.07 -11.79
C ILE A 37 4.80 0.04 -10.69
N ASP A 38 4.59 -1.24 -10.98
CA ASP A 38 4.75 -2.32 -10.01
C ASP A 38 6.22 -2.47 -9.58
N ALA A 39 7.18 -2.38 -10.52
CA ALA A 39 8.60 -2.38 -10.20
C ALA A 39 9.03 -1.17 -9.35
N ALA A 40 8.45 0.01 -9.61
CA ALA A 40 8.69 1.21 -8.81
C ALA A 40 8.14 1.04 -7.38
N ALA A 41 6.97 0.40 -7.23
CA ALA A 41 6.40 0.08 -5.93
C ALA A 41 7.30 -0.92 -5.16
N ASP A 42 7.81 -1.96 -5.82
CA ASP A 42 8.69 -2.95 -5.19
C ASP A 42 10.01 -2.35 -4.68
N LEU A 43 10.60 -1.44 -5.47
CA LEU A 43 11.77 -0.66 -5.04
C LEU A 43 11.45 0.17 -3.80
N ALA A 44 10.32 0.88 -3.80
CA ALA A 44 9.92 1.73 -2.69
C ALA A 44 9.53 0.93 -1.43
N ILE A 45 9.02 -0.30 -1.56
CA ILE A 45 8.81 -1.21 -0.43
C ILE A 45 10.14 -1.55 0.24
N ARG A 46 11.15 -1.93 -0.55
CA ARG A 46 12.50 -2.24 -0.03
C ARG A 46 13.10 -1.04 0.68
N LEU A 47 12.99 0.16 0.08
CA LEU A 47 13.43 1.40 0.70
C LEU A 47 12.68 1.68 2.02
N SER A 48 11.35 1.55 2.03
CA SER A 48 10.53 1.80 3.23
C SER A 48 10.90 0.87 4.39
N ALA A 49 11.24 -0.38 4.09
CA ALA A 49 11.63 -1.40 5.07
C ALA A 49 12.99 -1.13 5.74
N ALA A 50 13.86 -0.32 5.12
CA ALA A 50 15.15 0.07 5.70
C ALA A 50 15.01 1.06 6.88
N TYR A 51 13.85 1.69 7.03
CA TYR A 51 13.61 2.72 8.04
C TYR A 51 12.64 2.24 9.13
N ARG A 52 12.76 2.82 10.33
CA ARG A 52 11.87 2.54 11.46
C ARG A 52 10.40 2.93 11.17
N PRO A 53 9.40 2.21 11.71
CA PRO A 53 8.00 2.67 11.71
C PRO A 53 7.84 4.04 12.39
N GLY A 54 7.11 4.96 11.76
CA GLY A 54 6.91 6.33 12.24
C GLY A 54 8.11 7.26 12.07
N ASP A 55 9.17 6.81 11.38
CA ASP A 55 10.28 7.67 11.00
C ASP A 55 9.80 8.79 10.05
N PRO A 56 10.07 10.07 10.36
CA PRO A 56 9.67 11.20 9.53
C PRO A 56 10.39 11.23 8.17
N TRP A 57 11.60 10.68 8.07
CA TRP A 57 12.43 10.78 6.86
C TRP A 57 11.81 10.09 5.62
N PRO A 58 11.31 8.84 5.69
CA PRO A 58 10.60 8.21 4.59
C PRO A 58 9.08 8.50 4.56
N ALA A 59 8.56 9.41 5.40
CA ALA A 59 7.11 9.55 5.60
C ALA A 59 6.37 9.90 4.29
N GLU A 60 6.87 10.84 3.50
CA GLU A 60 6.28 11.19 2.20
C GLU A 60 6.31 10.00 1.23
N VAL A 61 7.43 9.27 1.19
CA VAL A 61 7.60 8.08 0.34
C VAL A 61 6.59 6.99 0.73
N ARG A 62 6.38 6.75 2.02
CA ARG A 62 5.40 5.78 2.52
C ARG A 62 3.98 6.16 2.16
N ASN A 63 3.65 7.45 2.26
CA ASN A 63 2.35 7.96 1.88
C ASN A 63 2.10 7.83 0.37
N LEU A 64 3.10 8.17 -0.46
CA LEU A 64 3.04 7.97 -1.91
C LEU A 64 2.89 6.49 -2.29
N LEU A 65 3.71 5.64 -1.69
CA LEU A 65 3.68 4.20 -1.91
C LEU A 65 2.33 3.60 -1.53
N ALA A 66 1.75 4.00 -0.40
CA ALA A 66 0.43 3.54 0.01
C ALA A 66 -0.64 3.89 -1.04
N TYR A 67 -0.59 5.10 -1.61
CA TYR A 67 -1.50 5.51 -2.68
C TYR A 67 -1.29 4.67 -3.97
N VAL A 68 -0.04 4.50 -4.41
CA VAL A 68 0.27 3.72 -5.62
C VAL A 68 -0.19 2.27 -5.46
N LEU A 69 0.07 1.64 -4.31
CA LEU A 69 -0.35 0.27 -4.03
C LEU A 69 -1.88 0.12 -4.02
N LEU A 70 -2.63 1.10 -3.50
CA LEU A 70 -4.08 1.13 -3.59
C LEU A 70 -4.57 1.17 -5.04
N ALA A 71 -4.01 2.08 -5.84
CA ALA A 71 -4.38 2.21 -7.25
C ALA A 71 -4.07 0.93 -8.06
N ARG A 72 -3.04 0.18 -7.66
CA ARG A 72 -2.66 -1.12 -8.25
C ARG A 72 -3.39 -2.32 -7.66
N GLY A 73 -4.25 -2.12 -6.66
CA GLY A 73 -4.97 -3.20 -5.99
C GLY A 73 -4.11 -4.12 -5.11
N ARG A 74 -2.92 -3.67 -4.71
CA ARG A 74 -1.99 -4.39 -3.83
C ARG A 74 -2.33 -4.12 -2.36
N TRP A 75 -3.53 -4.52 -1.96
CA TRP A 75 -4.19 -4.08 -0.71
C TRP A 75 -3.41 -4.43 0.57
N ALA A 76 -2.84 -5.65 0.64
CA ALA A 76 -2.11 -6.10 1.83
C ALA A 76 -0.84 -5.28 2.07
N GLU A 77 -0.12 -4.97 1.00
CA GLU A 77 1.11 -4.18 1.05
C GLU A 77 0.78 -2.71 1.34
N ALA A 78 -0.30 -2.18 0.76
CA ALA A 78 -0.80 -0.84 1.11
C ALA A 78 -1.12 -0.75 2.60
N LEU A 79 -1.85 -1.74 3.15
CA LEU A 79 -2.19 -1.80 4.57
C LEU A 79 -0.94 -1.87 5.46
N HIS A 80 0.09 -2.59 5.04
CA HIS A 80 1.37 -2.60 5.73
C HIS A 80 1.99 -1.20 5.80
N GLN A 81 2.05 -0.48 4.67
CA GLN A 81 2.57 0.89 4.65
C GLN A 81 1.74 1.85 5.53
N PHE A 82 0.41 1.74 5.52
CA PHE A 82 -0.46 2.53 6.40
C PHE A 82 -0.12 2.35 7.89
N ASN A 83 0.30 1.16 8.31
CA ASN A 83 0.73 0.93 9.68
C ASN A 83 2.12 1.52 9.99
N LEU A 84 2.96 1.74 8.97
CA LEU A 84 4.30 2.33 9.12
C LEU A 84 4.33 3.86 9.13
N ILE A 85 3.33 4.52 8.56
CA ILE A 85 3.29 5.99 8.39
C ILE A 85 3.17 6.72 9.75
N GLY A 86 2.45 6.13 10.71
CA GLY A 86 2.26 6.74 12.03
C GLY A 86 1.52 8.08 11.96
N LEU A 87 2.07 9.11 12.61
CA LEU A 87 1.47 10.45 12.73
C LEU A 87 1.51 11.28 11.42
N HIS A 88 2.23 10.82 10.40
CA HIS A 88 2.40 11.54 9.13
C HIS A 88 1.28 11.27 8.11
N ALA A 89 0.12 10.80 8.58
CA ALA A 89 -1.05 10.50 7.76
C ALA A 89 -1.63 11.71 7.01
N THR A 90 -1.37 12.93 7.49
CA THR A 90 -1.86 14.18 6.90
C THR A 90 -0.91 14.77 5.86
N SER A 91 0.24 14.13 5.62
CA SER A 91 1.23 14.60 4.65
C SER A 91 0.80 14.29 3.21
N PHE A 92 1.54 14.84 2.25
CA PHE A 92 1.41 14.48 0.84
C PHE A 92 1.43 12.94 0.64
N PRO A 93 0.56 12.35 -0.21
CA PRO A 93 -0.28 13.01 -1.20
C PRO A 93 -1.69 13.39 -0.71
N TRP A 94 -2.12 12.97 0.47
CA TRP A 94 -3.51 13.06 0.90
C TRP A 94 -4.03 14.50 0.96
N SER A 95 -3.18 15.42 1.42
CA SER A 95 -3.45 16.86 1.43
C SER A 95 -3.52 17.51 0.05
N SER A 96 -3.02 16.86 -1.00
CA SER A 96 -3.10 17.36 -2.38
C SER A 96 -4.29 16.80 -3.15
N VAL A 97 -4.79 15.63 -2.76
CA VAL A 97 -5.90 14.95 -3.45
C VAL A 97 -7.26 15.15 -2.75
N SER A 98 -7.28 15.80 -1.59
CA SER A 98 -8.50 16.13 -0.84
C SER A 98 -8.28 17.27 0.14
N GLU A 99 -9.33 18.04 0.40
CA GLU A 99 -9.37 19.07 1.44
C GLU A 99 -9.34 18.49 2.86
N ASP A 100 -9.87 17.28 3.06
CA ASP A 100 -9.74 16.52 4.31
C ASP A 100 -8.71 15.39 4.16
N ALA A 101 -7.44 15.77 4.35
CA ALA A 101 -6.31 14.84 4.21
C ALA A 101 -6.42 13.64 5.15
N LEU A 102 -6.81 13.88 6.41
CA LEU A 102 -6.88 12.81 7.42
C LEU A 102 -8.07 11.87 7.13
N GLY A 103 -9.25 12.43 6.84
CA GLY A 103 -10.40 11.64 6.44
C GLY A 103 -10.08 10.75 5.25
N ARG A 104 -9.46 11.33 4.20
CA ARG A 104 -9.08 10.57 3.01
C ARG A 104 -8.07 9.46 3.28
N PHE A 105 -7.09 9.70 4.14
CA PHE A 105 -6.15 8.66 4.57
C PHE A 105 -6.87 7.51 5.28
N LEU A 106 -7.78 7.82 6.20
CA LEU A 106 -8.51 6.83 6.98
C LEU A 106 -9.44 6.00 6.10
N ASP A 107 -10.20 6.64 5.21
CA ASP A 107 -11.06 5.96 4.24
C ASP A 107 -10.27 4.99 3.36
N ALA A 108 -9.10 5.44 2.88
CA ALA A 108 -8.22 4.62 2.05
C ALA A 108 -7.67 3.41 2.83
N ARG A 109 -7.29 3.59 4.10
CA ARG A 109 -6.82 2.51 4.98
C ARG A 109 -7.94 1.50 5.28
N ASP A 110 -9.14 1.98 5.56
CA ASP A 110 -10.28 1.12 5.88
C ASP A 110 -10.79 0.37 4.65
N GLY A 111 -10.80 1.01 3.48
CA GLY A 111 -11.00 0.34 2.19
C GLY A 111 -10.00 -0.79 1.96
N ALA A 112 -8.70 -0.55 2.18
CA ALA A 112 -7.68 -1.60 2.07
C ALA A 112 -7.93 -2.77 3.04
N ARG A 113 -8.31 -2.48 4.29
CA ARG A 113 -8.64 -3.52 5.28
C ARG A 113 -9.81 -4.39 4.85
N LEU A 114 -10.87 -3.78 4.31
CA LEU A 114 -12.03 -4.50 3.80
C LEU A 114 -11.65 -5.40 2.62
N GLN A 115 -10.82 -4.90 1.69
CA GLN A 115 -10.37 -5.69 0.55
C GLN A 115 -9.45 -6.85 0.95
N VAL A 116 -8.56 -6.64 1.93
CA VAL A 116 -7.74 -7.75 2.47
C VAL A 116 -8.63 -8.80 3.14
N ALA A 117 -9.62 -8.36 3.93
CA ALA A 117 -10.55 -9.26 4.60
C ALA A 117 -11.40 -10.05 3.61
N SER A 118 -11.88 -9.44 2.52
CA SER A 118 -12.69 -10.10 1.50
C SER A 118 -11.89 -11.13 0.69
N LEU A 119 -10.59 -10.90 0.48
CA LEU A 119 -9.69 -11.83 -0.20
C LEU A 119 -9.15 -12.94 0.70
N THR A 120 -9.25 -12.80 2.02
CA THR A 120 -8.79 -13.81 2.97
C THR A 120 -9.85 -14.90 3.08
N PRO A 121 -9.57 -16.15 2.67
CA PRO A 121 -10.51 -17.24 2.85
C PRO A 121 -10.78 -17.42 4.35
N LEU A 122 -12.05 -17.39 4.76
CA LEU A 122 -12.45 -17.78 6.11
C LEU A 122 -12.06 -19.25 6.29
N ARG A 123 -10.92 -19.49 6.94
CA ARG A 123 -10.43 -20.84 7.23
C ARG A 123 -11.54 -21.60 7.94
N ASP A 124 -11.94 -22.70 7.32
CA ASP A 124 -12.93 -23.67 7.78
C ASP A 124 -13.04 -23.76 9.31
N ARG A 125 -14.22 -23.40 9.85
CA ARG A 125 -14.70 -23.89 11.15
C ARG A 125 -15.02 -25.40 11.12
N ALA A 126 -14.38 -26.17 10.24
CA ALA A 126 -14.52 -27.62 10.17
C ALA A 126 -13.43 -28.25 11.06
N GLY A 127 -13.76 -28.48 12.32
CA GLY A 127 -12.83 -29.16 13.23
C GLY A 127 -13.25 -29.29 14.68
N HIS A 128 -14.52 -29.10 15.03
CA HIS A 128 -15.03 -29.69 16.27
C HIS A 128 -15.37 -31.15 15.99
N GLY A 129 -14.35 -31.99 16.16
CA GLY A 129 -14.47 -33.43 16.17
C GLY A 129 -15.54 -33.83 17.17
N ARG A 130 -16.62 -34.44 16.68
CA ARG A 130 -17.44 -35.33 17.50
C ARG A 130 -16.60 -36.58 17.77
N PRO A 131 -16.25 -36.91 19.02
CA PRO A 131 -15.78 -38.25 19.32
C PRO A 131 -17.00 -39.16 19.27
N ARG A 132 -17.14 -39.93 18.18
CA ARG A 132 -17.93 -41.16 18.17
C ARG A 132 -16.99 -42.26 18.64
N GLY A 133 -17.11 -42.63 19.91
CA GLY A 133 -16.38 -43.73 20.52
C GLY A 133 -17.31 -44.51 21.44
N HIS A 134 -17.65 -45.73 20.99
CA HIS A 134 -18.44 -46.73 21.68
C HIS A 134 -17.78 -47.23 22.96
N TYR A 135 -18.57 -47.49 24.00
CA TYR A 135 -18.23 -48.46 25.05
C TYR A 135 -19.45 -49.33 25.34
N ALA A 136 -19.20 -50.64 25.25
CA ALA A 136 -19.93 -51.80 25.76
C ALA A 136 -21.41 -51.99 25.37
#